data_AF-A0A5C7PSZ5-F1
#
_entry.id   AF-A0A5C7PSZ5-F1
#
_cell.length_a   1.000
_cell.length_b   1.000
_cell.length_c   1.000
_cell.angle_alpha   90.00
_cell.angle_beta   90.00
_cell.angle_gamma   90.00
#
_symmetry.space_group_name_H-M   'P 1'
#
loop_
_entity.id
_entity.type
_entity.pdbx_description
1 polymer ?
#
loop_
_entity_poly.entity_id
_entity_poly.type
_entity_poly.pdbx_seq_one_letter_code
_entity_poly.pdbx_strand_id
1 'polypeptide(L)' 'AKSIMGVMLLAAGIGKEVEIETDGTQEAEAMAAIRALIDDKFGEGE' A
#
# COMPACT_ATOMS: atom_id res chain seq x y z
N ALA A 1 1.21 -5.49 5.23
CA ALA A 1 0.32 -5.46 6.42
C ALA A 1 -1.00 -6.20 6.13
N LYS A 2 -1.38 -7.22 6.93
CA LYS A 2 -2.55 -8.09 6.69
C LYS A 2 -3.91 -7.51 7.15
N SER A 3 -3.98 -6.24 7.53
CA SER A 3 -5.19 -5.62 8.11
C SER A 3 -5.48 -4.26 7.48
N ILE A 4 -6.63 -4.17 6.80
CA ILE A 4 -7.15 -2.93 6.20
C ILE A 4 -7.40 -1.83 7.26
N MET A 5 -7.76 -2.21 8.49
CA MET A 5 -7.88 -1.29 9.62
C MET A 5 -6.55 -0.61 9.97
N GLY A 6 -5.43 -1.32 9.86
CA GLY A 6 -4.10 -0.77 10.13
C GLY A 6 -3.66 0.26 9.07
N VAL A 7 -4.12 0.09 7.83
CA VAL A 7 -3.87 1.05 6.74
C VAL A 7 -4.70 2.31 6.92
N MET A 8 -5.97 2.20 7.30
CA MET A 8 -6.85 3.36 7.54
C MET A 8 -6.41 4.20 8.76
N LEU A 9 -5.87 3.56 9.81
CA LEU A 9 -5.40 4.26 11.01
C LEU A 9 -4.02 4.92 10.82
N LEU A 10 -3.29 4.60 9.75
CA LEU A 10 -1.93 5.11 9.53
C LEU A 10 -1.92 6.64 9.44
N ALA A 11 -3.08 7.28 9.15
CA ALA A 11 -3.28 8.73 9.11
C ALA A 11 -2.10 9.45 8.41
N ALA A 12 -1.50 8.77 7.43
CA ALA A 12 -0.32 9.23 6.74
C ALA A 12 -0.80 10.34 5.82
N GLY A 13 -0.72 11.57 6.33
CA GLY A 13 -1.03 12.76 5.55
C GLY A 13 -0.12 12.83 4.32
N ILE A 14 -0.57 13.59 3.32
CA ILE A 14 0.20 13.87 2.11
C ILE A 14 1.62 14.36 2.50
N GLY A 15 2.65 13.76 1.90
CA GLY A 15 4.05 14.08 2.18
C GLY A 15 4.70 13.28 3.31
N LYS A 16 4.04 12.24 3.82
CA LYS A 16 4.65 11.26 4.73
C LYS A 16 5.24 10.09 3.95
N GLU A 17 6.39 9.63 4.40
CA GLU A 17 7.02 8.40 3.90
C GLU A 17 6.48 7.19 4.65
N VAL A 18 6.26 6.09 3.93
CA VAL A 18 5.78 4.82 4.48
C VAL A 18 6.67 3.72 3.94
N GLU A 19 7.12 2.83 4.81
CA GLU A 19 7.90 1.64 4.45
C GLU A 19 6.98 0.42 4.30
N ILE A 20 7.18 -0.35 3.24
CA ILE A 20 6.37 -1.53 2.90
C ILE A 20 7.31 -2.71 2.70
N GLU A 21 7.08 -3.76 3.47
CA GLU A 21 7.77 -5.05 3.34
C GLU A 21 6.78 -6.14 2.93
N THR A 22 7.24 -7.03 2.06
CA THR A 22 6.53 -8.23 1.60
C THR A 22 7.44 -9.42 1.80
N ASP A 23 6.88 -10.51 2.32
CA ASP A 23 7.59 -11.77 2.55
C ASP A 23 6.68 -12.91 2.06
N GLY A 24 7.24 -13.78 1.24
CA GLY A 24 6.63 -15.04 0.82
C GLY A 24 6.80 -15.31 -0.66
N THR A 25 6.23 -16.42 -1.12
CA THR A 25 6.38 -16.89 -2.51
C THR A 25 5.81 -15.94 -3.56
N GLN A 26 4.96 -14.99 -3.15
CA GLN A 26 4.33 -13.98 -4.00
C GLN A 26 4.77 -12.56 -3.65
N GLU A 27 5.91 -12.38 -2.97
CA GLU A 27 6.39 -11.06 -2.53
C GLU A 27 6.50 -10.06 -3.68
N ALA A 28 7.05 -10.48 -4.83
CA ALA A 28 7.25 -9.62 -5.99
C ALA A 28 5.90 -9.19 -6.62
N GLU A 29 4.98 -10.13 -6.76
CA GLU A 29 3.63 -9.87 -7.29
C GLU A 29 2.84 -8.96 -6.36
N ALA A 30 2.92 -9.20 -5.05
CA ALA A 30 2.27 -8.39 -4.03
C ALA A 30 2.83 -6.96 -4.01
N MET A 31 4.16 -6.79 -4.08
CA MET A 31 4.79 -5.48 -4.12
C MET A 31 4.39 -4.69 -5.37
N ALA A 32 4.32 -5.36 -6.53
CA ALA A 32 3.89 -4.75 -7.78
C ALA A 32 2.42 -4.29 -7.70
N ALA A 33 1.53 -5.13 -7.17
CA ALA A 33 0.12 -4.79 -7.00
C ALA A 33 -0.09 -3.62 -6.03
N ILE A 34 0.66 -3.58 -4.93
CA ILE A 34 0.62 -2.48 -3.95
C ILE A 34 1.08 -1.16 -4.60
N ARG A 35 2.15 -1.18 -5.40
CA ARG A 35 2.61 -0.01 -6.15
C ARG A 35 1.55 0.51 -7.10
N ALA A 36 0.97 -0.38 -7.91
CA ALA A 36 -0.07 -0.01 -8.87
C ALA A 36 -1.28 0.64 -8.18
N LEU A 37 -1.70 0.11 -7.02
CA LEU A 37 -2.79 0.68 -6.23
C LEU A 37 -2.46 2.09 -5.70
N ILE A 38 -1.22 2.33 -5.26
CA ILE A 38 -0.78 3.64 -4.78
C ILE A 38 -0.69 4.64 -5.95
N ASP A 39 -0.14 4.21 -7.09
CA ASP A 39 -0.04 5.03 -8.31
C ASP A 39 -1.44 5.43 -8.83
N ASP A 40 -2.42 4.53 -8.68
CA ASP A 40 -3.84 4.76 -9.00
C ASP A 40 -4.60 5.54 -7.89
N LYS A 41 -3.87 6.13 -6.93
CA LYS A 41 -4.45 6.87 -5.79
C LYS A 41 -5.56 6.09 -5.08
N PHE A 42 -5.35 4.80 -4.88
CA PHE A 42 -6.31 3.89 -4.24
C PHE A 42 -7.67 3.80 -4.94
N GLY A 43 -7.74 4.08 -6.24
CA GLY A 43 -8.98 4.06 -7.03
C GLY A 43 -9.85 5.31 -6.87
N GLU A 44 -9.33 6.36 -6.22
CA GLU A 44 -9.97 7.69 -6.14
C GLU A 44 -9.55 8.61 -7.31
N GLY A 45 -8.88 8.06 -8.32
CA GLY A 45 -8.40 8.75 -9.52
C GLY A 45 -9.44 8.96 -10.64
N GLU A 46 -10.74 8.77 -10.35
CA GLU A 46 -11.89 9.15 -11.19
C GLU A 46 -12.68 10.33 -10.59
#